data_AF-A0AAN1PZ25-F1
#
_entry.id   AF-A0AAN1PZ25-F1
#
_cell.length_a   1.000
_cell.length_b   1.000
_cell.length_c   1.000
_cell.angle_alpha   90.00
_cell.angle_beta   90.00
_cell.angle_gamma   90.00
#
_symmetry.space_group_name_H-M   'P 1'
#
loop_
_entity.id
_entity.type
_entity.pdbx_description
1 polymer ?
#
loop_
_entity_poly.entity_id
_entity_poly.type
_entity_poly.pdbx_seq_one_letter_code
_entity_poly.pdbx_strand_id
1 'polypeptide(L)'
;MKKATIQTYMPVLSKVIESTEKMGEELNPSFEKLRQAIDNDAVAKMVPAEFNDIQMEFSDGTEQYQQNLAQLKKVAVPARLMGRHRNLLAAYEAYTNACAAMTASMNIDNQTIDVAAFNQAETDQETEMGRVSNNVQRIMNTVM
;
A
#
# COMPACT_ATOMS: atom_id res chain seq x y z
N MET A 1 22.99 17.21 -16.29
CA MET A 1 21.67 16.85 -15.72
C MET A 1 20.96 18.12 -15.27
N LYS A 2 19.70 18.37 -15.67
CA LYS A 2 18.91 19.50 -15.16
C LYS A 2 18.64 19.29 -13.66
N LYS A 3 18.75 20.35 -12.85
CA LYS A 3 18.43 20.28 -11.41
C LYS A 3 16.93 19.97 -11.24
N ALA A 4 16.61 19.04 -10.35
CA ALA A 4 15.23 18.75 -9.97
C ALA A 4 14.57 20.01 -9.37
N THR A 5 13.34 20.29 -9.79
CA THR A 5 12.55 21.41 -9.27
C THR A 5 11.25 20.93 -8.62
N ILE A 6 10.61 21.79 -7.83
CA ILE A 6 9.28 21.50 -7.27
C ILE A 6 8.30 21.21 -8.40
N GLN A 7 8.33 21.98 -9.49
CA GLN A 7 7.44 21.85 -10.64
C GLN A 7 7.55 20.47 -11.32
N THR A 8 8.74 19.85 -11.31
CA THR A 8 8.92 18.50 -11.88
C THR A 8 8.63 17.38 -10.89
N TYR A 9 8.76 17.64 -9.59
CA TYR A 9 8.60 16.63 -8.54
C TYR A 9 7.15 16.46 -8.07
N MET A 10 6.44 17.58 -7.86
CA MET A 10 5.10 17.55 -7.28
C MET A 10 4.07 16.75 -8.10
N PRO A 11 4.02 16.84 -9.44
CA PRO A 11 3.07 16.04 -10.22
C PRO A 11 3.27 14.53 -10.06
N VAL A 12 4.52 14.07 -9.90
CA VAL A 12 4.81 12.65 -9.66
C VAL A 12 4.34 12.23 -8.28
N LEU A 13 4.60 13.04 -7.26
CA LEU A 13 4.12 12.77 -5.91
C LEU A 13 2.58 12.73 -5.87
N SER A 14 1.90 13.72 -6.42
CA SER A 14 0.44 13.77 -6.48
C SER A 14 -0.15 12.53 -7.16
N LYS A 15 0.38 12.16 -8.34
CA LYS A 15 -0.08 10.97 -9.07
C LYS A 15 0.08 9.68 -8.26
N VAL A 16 1.20 9.54 -7.54
CA VAL A 16 1.43 8.37 -6.67
C VAL A 16 0.42 8.33 -5.53
N ILE A 17 0.12 9.46 -4.90
CA ILE A 17 -0.86 9.52 -3.81
C ILE A 17 -2.28 9.23 -4.32
N GLU A 18 -2.70 9.88 -5.41
CA GLU A 18 -4.00 9.62 -6.05
C GLU A 18 -4.15 8.14 -6.44
N SER A 19 -3.11 7.53 -7.01
CA SER A 19 -3.12 6.10 -7.34
C SER A 19 -3.17 5.20 -6.11
N THR A 20 -2.58 5.63 -5.00
CA THR A 20 -2.58 4.85 -3.75
C THR A 20 -3.96 4.88 -3.10
N GLU A 21 -4.57 6.06 -3.02
CA GLU A 21 -5.91 6.27 -2.46
C GLU A 21 -6.96 5.50 -3.27
N LYS A 22 -6.95 5.66 -4.60
CA LYS A 22 -7.86 4.96 -5.50
C LYS A 22 -7.78 3.44 -5.34
N MET A 23 -6.56 2.89 -5.30
CA MET A 23 -6.39 1.45 -5.14
C MET A 23 -6.88 0.98 -3.76
N GLY A 24 -6.63 1.75 -2.69
CA GLY A 24 -7.17 1.46 -1.37
C GLY A 24 -8.71 1.40 -1.35
N GLU A 25 -9.38 2.33 -2.04
CA GLU A 25 -10.83 2.33 -2.20
C GLU A 25 -11.34 1.11 -2.98
N GLU A 26 -10.64 0.72 -4.05
CA GLU A 26 -10.97 -0.45 -4.88
C GLU A 26 -10.84 -1.77 -4.12
N LEU A 27 -9.83 -1.90 -3.24
CA LEU A 27 -9.58 -3.12 -2.45
C LEU A 27 -10.46 -3.25 -1.20
N ASN A 28 -10.98 -2.13 -0.69
CA ASN A 28 -11.69 -2.09 0.59
C ASN A 28 -12.87 -3.08 0.69
N PRO A 29 -13.75 -3.24 -0.33
CA PRO A 29 -14.85 -4.20 -0.26
C PRO A 29 -14.38 -5.64 -0.03
N SER A 30 -13.29 -6.04 -0.69
CA SER A 30 -12.71 -7.38 -0.60
C SER A 30 -11.99 -7.59 0.73
N PHE A 31 -11.31 -6.55 1.22
CA PHE A 31 -10.77 -6.53 2.58
C PHE A 31 -11.84 -6.72 3.65
N GLU A 32 -12.90 -5.92 3.63
CA GLU A 32 -14.00 -6.02 4.60
C GLU A 32 -14.64 -7.40 4.59
N LYS A 33 -14.87 -7.96 3.40
CA LYS A 33 -15.45 -9.29 3.25
C LYS A 33 -14.57 -10.37 3.85
N LEU A 34 -13.26 -10.33 3.58
CA LEU A 34 -12.30 -11.28 4.13
C LEU A 34 -12.14 -11.12 5.65
N ARG A 35 -12.03 -9.89 6.14
CA ARG A 35 -11.94 -9.55 7.57
C ARG A 35 -13.13 -10.10 8.34
N GLN A 36 -14.35 -9.88 7.84
CA GLN A 36 -15.57 -10.45 8.42
C GLN A 36 -15.56 -11.98 8.41
N ALA A 37 -15.07 -12.61 7.35
CA ALA A 37 -14.96 -14.07 7.30
C ALA A 37 -13.94 -14.61 8.31
N ILE A 38 -12.83 -13.92 8.54
CA ILE A 38 -11.84 -14.26 9.57
C ILE A 38 -12.44 -14.12 10.96
N ASP A 39 -13.07 -12.98 11.26
CA ASP A 39 -13.62 -12.69 12.59
C ASP A 39 -14.73 -13.66 13.01
N ASN A 40 -15.46 -14.20 12.02
CA ASN A 40 -16.54 -15.15 12.23
C ASN A 40 -16.13 -16.63 12.11
N ASP A 41 -14.83 -16.93 11.98
CA ASP A 41 -14.31 -18.29 11.73
C ASP A 41 -15.04 -18.97 10.54
N ALA A 42 -15.22 -18.21 9.47
CA ALA A 42 -16.06 -18.53 8.33
C ALA A 42 -15.31 -18.57 6.99
N VAL A 43 -13.98 -18.43 6.99
CA VAL A 43 -13.14 -18.51 5.77
C VAL A 43 -13.39 -19.81 5.01
N ALA A 44 -13.46 -20.95 5.71
CA ALA A 44 -13.75 -22.25 5.10
C ALA A 44 -15.16 -22.38 4.50
N LYS A 45 -16.06 -21.43 4.80
CA LYS A 45 -17.44 -21.37 4.26
C LYS A 45 -17.57 -20.41 3.08
N MET A 46 -16.53 -19.63 2.78
CA MET A 46 -16.52 -18.76 1.60
C MET A 46 -16.60 -19.59 0.32
N VAL A 47 -17.14 -19.00 -0.74
CA VAL A 47 -17.09 -19.61 -2.07
C VAL A 47 -15.63 -19.65 -2.52
N PRO A 48 -15.07 -20.80 -2.95
CA PRO A 48 -13.65 -20.89 -3.31
C PRO A 48 -13.22 -19.89 -4.39
N ALA A 49 -14.06 -19.68 -5.41
CA ALA A 49 -13.80 -18.70 -6.46
C ALA A 49 -13.67 -17.27 -5.89
N GLU A 50 -14.52 -16.91 -4.94
CA GLU A 50 -14.51 -15.60 -4.30
C GLU A 50 -13.26 -15.40 -3.43
N PHE A 51 -12.84 -16.43 -2.69
CA PHE A 51 -11.59 -16.38 -1.92
C PHE A 51 -10.37 -16.17 -2.83
N ASN A 52 -10.37 -16.84 -3.99
CA ASN A 52 -9.32 -16.67 -5.00
C ASN A 52 -9.34 -15.27 -5.62
N ASP A 53 -10.52 -14.74 -5.94
CA ASP A 53 -10.68 -13.40 -6.51
C ASP A 53 -10.13 -12.35 -5.53
N ILE A 54 -10.43 -12.45 -4.23
CA ILE A 54 -9.90 -11.53 -3.21
C ILE A 54 -8.37 -11.58 -3.15
N GLN A 55 -7.77 -12.77 -3.20
CA GLN A 55 -6.30 -12.88 -3.21
C GLN A 55 -5.70 -12.25 -4.47
N MET A 56 -6.34 -12.44 -5.62
CA MET A 56 -5.89 -11.86 -6.89
C MET A 56 -5.95 -10.33 -6.83
N GLU A 57 -7.05 -9.78 -6.34
CA GLU A 57 -7.20 -8.33 -6.14
C GLU A 57 -6.13 -7.78 -5.17
N PHE A 58 -5.85 -8.48 -4.06
CA PHE A 58 -4.78 -8.08 -3.14
C PHE A 58 -3.39 -8.13 -3.78
N SER A 59 -3.15 -9.13 -4.64
CA SER A 59 -1.91 -9.25 -5.40
C SER A 59 -1.75 -8.10 -6.39
N ASP A 60 -2.79 -7.79 -7.17
CA ASP A 60 -2.82 -6.70 -8.14
C ASP A 60 -2.64 -5.34 -7.45
N GLY A 61 -3.33 -5.14 -6.33
CA GLY A 61 -3.19 -3.95 -5.50
C GLY A 61 -1.78 -3.77 -4.94
N THR A 62 -1.19 -4.85 -4.45
CA THR A 62 0.21 -4.87 -3.98
C THR A 62 1.17 -4.53 -5.11
N GLU A 63 0.97 -5.08 -6.31
CA GLU A 63 1.78 -4.74 -7.48
C GLU A 63 1.65 -3.25 -7.81
N GLN A 64 0.45 -2.69 -7.81
CA GLN A 64 0.23 -1.27 -8.07
C GLN A 64 0.98 -0.39 -7.06
N TYR A 65 0.98 -0.75 -5.77
CA TYR A 65 1.77 -0.03 -4.76
C TYR A 65 3.28 -0.19 -5.00
N GLN A 66 3.77 -1.36 -5.41
CA GLN A 66 5.18 -1.53 -5.78
C GLN A 66 5.58 -0.67 -6.99
N GLN A 67 4.70 -0.53 -7.98
CA GLN A 67 4.90 0.36 -9.12
C GLN A 67 4.98 1.83 -8.68
N ASN A 68 4.12 2.25 -7.74
CA ASN A 68 4.16 3.59 -7.14
C ASN A 68 5.47 3.84 -6.38
N LEU A 69 5.93 2.87 -5.58
CA LEU A 69 7.22 2.92 -4.92
C LEU A 69 8.36 3.05 -5.93
N ALA A 70 8.31 2.33 -7.05
CA ALA A 70 9.31 2.44 -8.11
C ALA A 70 9.33 3.83 -8.76
N GLN A 71 8.18 4.48 -8.91
CA GLN A 71 8.10 5.87 -9.38
C GLN A 71 8.76 6.84 -8.38
N LEU A 72 8.45 6.68 -7.08
CA LEU A 72 9.08 7.46 -6.02
C LEU A 72 10.60 7.26 -5.99
N LYS A 73 11.10 6.03 -6.18
CA LYS A 73 12.55 5.74 -6.21
C LYS A 73 13.27 6.38 -7.40
N LYS A 74 12.57 6.60 -8.52
CA LYS A 74 13.16 7.11 -9.79
C LYS A 74 13.06 8.62 -9.93
N VAL A 75 12.12 9.28 -9.25
CA VAL A 75 11.88 10.71 -9.44
C VAL A 75 13.08 11.55 -8.98
N ALA A 76 13.43 12.58 -9.75
CA ALA A 76 14.44 13.53 -9.33
C ALA A 76 13.88 14.45 -8.24
N VAL A 77 14.55 14.50 -7.08
CA VAL A 77 14.07 15.21 -5.88
C VAL A 77 14.82 16.52 -5.67
N PRO A 78 14.12 17.65 -5.47
CA PRO A 78 14.76 18.91 -5.09
C PRO A 78 15.55 18.77 -3.78
N ALA A 79 16.76 19.33 -3.71
CA ALA A 79 17.66 19.14 -2.57
C ALA A 79 17.00 19.45 -1.21
N ARG A 80 16.17 20.51 -1.15
CA ARG A 80 15.44 20.91 0.06
C ARG A 80 14.38 19.90 0.55
N LEU A 81 13.95 18.96 -0.30
CA LEU A 81 12.97 17.93 0.01
C LEU A 81 13.59 16.54 0.22
N MET A 82 14.88 16.37 -0.07
CA MET A 82 15.54 15.06 -0.13
C MET A 82 15.38 14.23 1.16
N GLY A 83 15.55 14.85 2.33
CA GLY A 83 15.37 14.17 3.62
C GLY A 83 13.93 13.70 3.84
N ARG A 84 12.94 14.54 3.49
CA ARG A 84 11.52 14.19 3.62
C ARG A 84 11.11 13.11 2.65
N HIS A 85 11.61 13.19 1.42
CA HIS A 85 11.38 12.17 0.40
C HIS A 85 11.96 10.81 0.82
N ARG A 86 13.14 10.80 1.44
CA ARG A 86 13.72 9.55 1.94
C ARG A 86 12.88 8.90 3.06
N ASN A 87 12.29 9.71 3.93
CA ASN A 87 11.36 9.22 4.95
C ASN A 87 10.06 8.70 4.34
N LEU A 88 9.54 9.38 3.31
CA LEU A 88 8.39 8.91 2.53
C LEU A 88 8.71 7.56 1.87
N LEU A 89 9.86 7.42 1.20
CA LEU A 89 10.28 6.17 0.57
C LEU A 89 10.32 5.02 1.56
N ALA A 90 10.91 5.22 2.74
CA ALA A 90 11.01 4.18 3.76
C ALA A 90 9.63 3.76 4.27
N ALA A 91 8.73 4.71 4.53
CA ALA A 91 7.37 4.40 4.98
C ALA A 91 6.56 3.69 3.87
N TYR A 92 6.67 4.16 2.63
CA TYR A 92 5.95 3.57 1.50
C TYR A 92 6.46 2.15 1.18
N GLU A 93 7.77 1.91 1.30
CA GLU A 93 8.35 0.57 1.16
C GLU A 93 7.88 -0.38 2.26
N ALA A 94 7.84 0.08 3.52
CA ALA A 94 7.30 -0.69 4.62
C ALA A 94 5.81 -1.00 4.42
N TYR A 95 5.01 -0.03 3.97
CA TYR A 95 3.62 -0.22 3.59
C TYR A 95 3.46 -1.29 2.49
N THR A 96 4.21 -1.20 1.39
CA THR A 96 4.14 -2.20 0.30
C THR A 96 4.50 -3.60 0.78
N ASN A 97 5.45 -3.72 1.71
CA ASN A 97 5.85 -5.01 2.28
C ASN A 97 4.75 -5.58 3.18
N ALA A 98 4.04 -4.74 3.94
CA ALA A 98 2.90 -5.16 4.75
C ALA A 98 1.74 -5.68 3.88
N CYS A 99 1.40 -4.99 2.77
CA CYS A 99 0.39 -5.48 1.83
C CYS A 99 0.78 -6.82 1.19
N ALA A 100 2.06 -6.99 0.84
CA ALA A 100 2.58 -8.27 0.35
C ALA A 100 2.50 -9.37 1.42
N ALA A 101 2.79 -9.05 2.68
CA ALA A 101 2.66 -10.00 3.79
C ALA A 101 1.20 -10.40 4.04
N MET A 102 0.26 -9.47 3.91
CA MET A 102 -1.18 -9.76 3.98
C MET A 102 -1.59 -10.76 2.91
N THR A 103 -1.21 -10.49 1.65
CA THR A 103 -1.48 -11.40 0.52
C THR A 103 -0.84 -12.78 0.75
N ALA A 104 0.40 -12.82 1.25
CA ALA A 104 1.12 -14.06 1.52
C ALA A 104 0.53 -14.89 2.68
N SER A 105 -0.29 -14.29 3.54
CA SER A 105 -0.97 -15.01 4.62
C SER A 105 -2.13 -15.90 4.12
N MET A 106 -2.57 -15.69 2.87
CA MET A 106 -3.68 -16.43 2.24
C MET A 106 -3.17 -17.66 1.49
N ASN A 107 -3.72 -18.83 1.79
CA ASN A 107 -3.44 -20.08 1.10
C ASN A 107 -4.65 -20.51 0.26
N ILE A 108 -4.52 -20.40 -1.06
CA ILE A 108 -5.56 -20.76 -2.04
C ILE A 108 -5.85 -22.26 -2.06
N ASP A 109 -4.81 -23.08 -2.10
CA ASP A 109 -4.94 -24.53 -2.29
C ASP A 109 -5.80 -25.18 -1.20
N ASN A 110 -5.69 -24.67 0.03
CA ASN A 110 -6.40 -25.18 1.19
C ASN A 110 -7.54 -24.27 1.66
N GLN A 111 -7.74 -23.09 1.04
CA GLN A 111 -8.67 -22.05 1.48
C GLN A 111 -8.52 -21.74 2.98
N THR A 112 -7.30 -21.40 3.38
CA THR A 112 -6.96 -21.05 4.77
C THR A 112 -6.20 -19.74 4.84
N ILE A 113 -6.24 -19.10 6.01
CA ILE A 113 -5.47 -17.88 6.29
C ILE A 113 -4.62 -18.12 7.54
N ASP A 114 -3.35 -17.72 7.49
CA ASP A 114 -2.57 -17.49 8.69
C ASP A 114 -3.09 -16.21 9.37
N VAL A 115 -4.04 -16.38 10.29
CA VAL A 115 -4.73 -15.27 10.96
C VAL A 115 -3.76 -14.35 11.71
N ALA A 116 -2.70 -14.91 12.31
CA ALA A 116 -1.72 -14.11 13.03
C ALA A 116 -0.91 -13.24 12.06
N ALA A 117 -0.45 -13.82 10.94
CA ALA A 117 0.24 -13.07 9.90
C ALA A 117 -0.66 -12.01 9.24
N PHE A 118 -1.93 -12.34 8.98
CA PHE A 118 -2.91 -11.41 8.41
C PHE A 118 -3.12 -10.20 9.33
N ASN A 119 -3.39 -10.43 10.62
CA ASN A 119 -3.63 -9.36 11.59
C ASN A 119 -2.39 -8.47 11.79
N GLN A 120 -1.20 -9.07 11.79
CA GLN A 120 0.04 -8.30 11.88
C GLN A 120 0.23 -7.43 10.64
N ALA A 121 0.03 -8.00 9.45
CA ALA A 121 0.13 -7.27 8.20
C ALA A 121 -0.89 -6.12 8.10
N GLU A 122 -2.12 -6.33 8.62
CA GLU A 122 -3.16 -5.30 8.73
C GLU A 122 -2.71 -4.12 9.62
N THR A 123 -2.16 -4.43 10.79
CA THR A 123 -1.64 -3.41 11.72
C THR A 123 -0.44 -2.65 11.12
N ASP A 124 0.45 -3.37 10.45
CA ASP A 124 1.64 -2.81 9.83
C ASP A 124 1.27 -1.89 8.65
N GLN A 125 0.35 -2.31 7.79
CA GLN A 125 -0.08 -1.47 6.67
C GLN A 125 -0.78 -0.19 7.15
N GLU A 126 -1.61 -0.24 8.18
CA GLU A 126 -2.27 0.95 8.74
C GLU A 126 -1.24 1.92 9.33
N THR A 127 -0.31 1.38 10.12
CA THR A 127 0.77 2.15 10.75
C THR A 127 1.62 2.86 9.69
N GLU A 128 2.04 2.12 8.67
CA GLU A 128 2.90 2.66 7.62
C GLU A 128 2.15 3.61 6.68
N MET A 129 0.87 3.38 6.40
CA MET A 129 0.04 4.34 5.68
C MET A 129 -0.11 5.66 6.44
N GLY A 130 -0.26 5.61 7.77
CA GLY A 130 -0.21 6.81 8.61
C GLY A 130 1.11 7.57 8.47
N ARG A 131 2.24 6.84 8.41
CA ARG A 131 3.58 7.43 8.18
C ARG A 131 3.74 7.99 6.76
N VAL A 132 3.19 7.33 5.74
CA VAL A 132 3.15 7.84 4.35
C VAL A 132 2.43 9.19 4.33
N SER A 133 1.19 9.23 4.82
CA SER A 133 0.36 10.43 4.89
C SER A 133 1.05 11.58 5.63
N ASN A 134 1.68 11.30 6.76
CA ASN A 134 2.43 12.32 7.51
C ASN A 134 3.60 12.90 6.72
N ASN A 135 4.37 12.05 6.02
CA ASN A 135 5.51 12.52 5.22
C ASN A 135 5.06 13.32 3.99
N VAL A 136 3.97 12.89 3.33
CA VAL A 136 3.34 13.65 2.24
C VAL A 136 2.94 15.04 2.73
N GLN A 137 2.19 15.13 3.82
CA GLN A 137 1.75 16.41 4.38
C GLN A 137 2.94 17.33 4.71
N ARG A 138 4.02 16.79 5.29
CA ARG A 138 5.25 17.56 5.56
C ARG A 138 5.93 18.08 4.29
N ILE A 139 5.89 17.30 3.20
CA ILE A 139 6.40 17.73 1.90
C ILE A 139 5.52 18.87 1.36
N MET A 140 4.20 18.70 1.37
CA MET A 140 3.23 19.71 0.93
C MET A 140 3.41 21.03 1.68
N ASN A 141 3.54 20.98 3.01
CA ASN A 141 3.77 22.17 3.85
C ASN A 141 5.13 22.85 3.62
N THR A 142 6.09 22.18 2.96
CA THR A 142 7.39 22.78 2.63
C THR A 142 7.36 23.49 1.27
N VAL A 143 6.37 23.19 0.43
CA VAL A 143 6.27 23.74 -0.93
C VAL A 143 5.19 24.81 -1.08
N MET A 144 4.17 24.79 -0.22
CA MET A 144 3.24 25.90 0.01
C MET A 144 3.92 27.03 0.75
#